data_AF-A0A3D3WHY0-F1
#
_entry.id   AF-A0A3D3WHY0-F1
#
_cell.length_a   1.000
_cell.length_b   1.000
_cell.length_c   1.000
_cell.angle_alpha   90.00
_cell.angle_beta   90.00
_cell.angle_gamma   90.00
#
_symmetry.space_group_name_H-M   'P 1'
#
loop_
_entity.id
_entity.type
_entity.pdbx_description
1 polymer ?
#
loop_
_entity_poly.entity_id
_entity_poly.type
_entity_poly.pdbx_seq_one_letter_code
_entity_poly.pdbx_strand_id
1 'polypeptide(L)'
;MRPAASLIIFTTLSGLGLGLTFLIGLGWLAASSPLWVMVHAAVALGLIGAGVLSSALHLGHPERAWRAFSQWRSSWLSREGVMAALTTIVLAGYFLDHLMSGQARPWLGIILSIMSLITIYTTAMIYASLKTIARWYHILTPVVFVVLALAG
;
A
#
# COMPACT_ATOMS: atom_id res chain seq x y z
N MET A 1 -21.78 2.93 -13.25
CA MET A 1 -20.79 3.74 -12.50
C MET A 1 -19.74 4.25 -13.47
N ARG A 2 -19.33 5.52 -13.36
CA ARG A 2 -18.11 6.05 -13.99
C ARG A 2 -17.05 6.15 -12.87
N PRO A 3 -15.99 5.32 -12.87
CA PRO A 3 -14.99 5.36 -11.82
C PRO A 3 -14.24 6.69 -11.84
N ALA A 4 -13.97 7.27 -10.68
CA ALA A 4 -13.15 8.46 -10.58
C ALA A 4 -11.71 8.10 -10.98
N ALA A 5 -11.10 8.89 -11.87
CA ALA A 5 -9.74 8.63 -12.35
C ALA A 5 -8.71 8.59 -11.20
N SER A 6 -8.90 9.42 -10.18
CA SER A 6 -8.09 9.45 -8.95
C SER A 6 -8.09 8.10 -8.22
N LEU A 7 -9.22 7.40 -8.17
CA LEU A 7 -9.31 6.09 -7.51
C LEU A 7 -8.56 5.02 -8.31
N ILE A 8 -8.60 5.07 -9.64
CA ILE A 8 -7.85 4.15 -10.51
C ILE A 8 -6.34 4.38 -10.34
N ILE A 9 -5.91 5.65 -10.37
CA ILE A 9 -4.51 6.02 -10.17
C ILE A 9 -4.04 5.58 -8.77
N PHE A 10 -4.86 5.85 -7.74
CA PHE A 10 -4.60 5.43 -6.38
C PHE A 10 -4.38 3.92 -6.28
N THR A 11 -5.34 3.09 -6.69
CA THR A 11 -5.25 1.64 -6.50
C THR A 11 -4.14 1.01 -7.35
N THR A 12 -3.87 1.56 -8.54
CA THR A 12 -2.81 1.06 -9.42
C THR A 12 -1.43 1.38 -8.86
N LEU A 13 -1.15 2.65 -8.54
CA LEU A 13 0.17 3.06 -8.06
C LEU A 13 0.46 2.52 -6.65
N SER A 14 -0.51 2.61 -5.73
CA SER A 14 -0.32 2.07 -4.38
C SER A 14 -0.23 0.54 -4.39
N GLY A 15 -1.01 -0.15 -5.23
CA GLY A 15 -0.92 -1.60 -5.42
C GLY A 15 0.46 -2.02 -5.90
N LEU A 16 0.96 -1.39 -6.96
CA LEU A 16 2.30 -1.66 -7.49
C LEU A 16 3.40 -1.39 -6.46
N GLY A 17 3.33 -0.26 -5.75
CA GLY A 17 4.31 0.08 -4.71
C GLY A 17 4.30 -0.87 -3.51
N LEU A 18 3.12 -1.31 -3.06
CA LEU A 18 2.97 -2.29 -1.99
C LEU A 18 3.41 -3.69 -2.42
N GLY A 19 3.13 -4.10 -3.67
CA GLY A 19 3.62 -5.35 -4.23
C GLY A 19 5.15 -5.37 -4.36
N LEU A 20 5.74 -4.28 -4.86
CA LEU A 20 7.20 -4.11 -4.88
C LEU A 20 7.79 -4.20 -3.46
N THR A 21 7.17 -3.54 -2.49
CA THR A 21 7.57 -3.60 -1.08
C THR A 21 7.53 -5.03 -0.53
N PHE A 22 6.50 -5.79 -0.88
CA PHE A 22 6.39 -7.20 -0.49
C PHE A 22 7.57 -8.03 -1.02
N LEU A 23 7.92 -7.87 -2.30
CA LEU A 23 9.03 -8.61 -2.93
C LEU A 23 10.40 -8.23 -2.34
N ILE A 24 10.61 -6.94 -2.06
CA ILE A 24 11.81 -6.44 -1.39
C ILE A 24 11.90 -7.00 0.04
N GLY A 25 10.78 -6.99 0.79
CA GLY A 25 10.72 -7.49 2.15
C GLY A 25 11.00 -8.99 2.28
N LEU A 26 10.61 -9.78 1.27
CA LEU A 26 10.98 -11.20 1.17
C LEU A 26 12.45 -11.44 0.77
N GLY A 27 13.17 -10.38 0.37
CA GLY A 27 14.54 -10.47 -0.11
C GLY A 27 14.66 -10.96 -1.55
N TRP A 28 13.56 -11.08 -2.31
CA TRP A 28 13.59 -11.49 -3.71
C TRP A 28 14.14 -10.40 -4.64
N LEU A 29 14.07 -9.15 -4.19
CA LEU A 29 14.65 -7.98 -4.85
C LEU A 29 15.70 -7.34 -3.92
N ALA A 30 16.70 -8.13 -3.52
CA ALA A 30 17.78 -7.63 -2.67
C ALA A 30 18.60 -6.55 -3.39
N ALA A 31 18.86 -5.44 -2.70
CA ALA A 31 19.69 -4.37 -3.23
C ALA A 31 21.17 -4.78 -3.19
N SER A 32 21.86 -4.67 -4.33
CA SER A 32 23.28 -5.03 -4.45
C SER A 32 24.25 -3.93 -4.04
N SER A 33 23.76 -2.70 -3.85
CA SER A 33 24.56 -1.55 -3.43
C SER A 33 23.69 -0.48 -2.75
N PRO A 34 24.29 0.48 -2.01
CA PRO A 34 23.55 1.59 -1.41
C PRO A 34 22.74 2.41 -2.43
N LEU A 35 23.24 2.57 -3.65
CA LEU A 35 22.50 3.21 -4.74
C LEU A 35 21.21 2.46 -5.05
N TRP A 36 21.26 1.12 -5.12
CA TRP A 36 20.06 0.32 -5.32
C TRP A 36 19.11 0.42 -4.13
N VAL A 37 19.58 0.52 -2.89
CA VAL A 37 18.71 0.77 -1.73
C VAL A 37 17.93 2.08 -1.92
N MET A 38 18.60 3.15 -2.36
CA MET A 38 17.96 4.44 -2.64
C MET A 38 16.96 4.37 -3.80
N VAL A 39 17.28 3.64 -4.88
CA VAL A 39 16.36 3.47 -6.01
C VAL A 39 15.11 2.70 -5.59
N HIS A 40 15.27 1.58 -4.86
CA HIS A 40 14.14 0.83 -4.32
C HIS A 40 13.28 1.69 -3.39
N ALA A 41 13.90 2.48 -2.51
CA ALA A 41 13.21 3.40 -1.62
C ALA A 41 12.42 4.46 -2.42
N ALA A 42 13.06 5.12 -3.38
CA ALA A 42 12.45 6.16 -4.19
C ALA A 42 11.26 5.63 -5.01
N VAL A 43 11.41 4.45 -5.63
CA VAL A 43 10.34 3.84 -6.43
C VAL A 43 9.20 3.36 -5.54
N ALA A 44 9.47 2.59 -4.49
CA ALA A 44 8.42 2.03 -3.63
C ALA A 44 7.65 3.13 -2.88
N LEU A 45 8.36 4.04 -2.20
CA LEU A 45 7.73 5.16 -1.49
C LEU A 45 7.08 6.15 -2.45
N GLY A 46 7.68 6.38 -3.63
CA GLY A 46 7.13 7.23 -4.67
C GLY A 46 5.80 6.70 -5.22
N LEU A 47 5.72 5.41 -5.51
CA LEU A 47 4.50 4.75 -5.98
C LEU A 47 3.38 4.77 -4.92
N ILE A 48 3.70 4.36 -3.69
CA ILE A 48 2.73 4.37 -2.58
C ILE A 48 2.27 5.79 -2.29
N GLY A 49 3.21 6.74 -2.18
CA GLY A 49 2.94 8.15 -1.91
C GLY A 49 2.12 8.80 -3.01
N ALA A 50 2.48 8.62 -4.28
CA ALA A 50 1.71 9.15 -5.41
C ALA A 50 0.29 8.58 -5.45
N GLY A 51 0.12 7.29 -5.15
CA GLY A 51 -1.19 6.68 -4.99
C GLY A 51 -1.99 7.37 -3.88
N VAL A 52 -1.46 7.40 -2.65
CA VAL A 52 -2.16 7.96 -1.47
C VAL A 52 -2.47 9.45 -1.67
N LEU A 53 -1.56 10.22 -2.26
CA LEU A 53 -1.83 11.63 -2.58
C LEU A 53 -2.95 11.77 -3.61
N SER A 54 -3.02 10.88 -4.61
CA SER A 54 -4.12 10.88 -5.60
C SER A 54 -5.50 10.71 -4.97
N SER A 55 -5.63 9.92 -3.89
CA SER A 55 -6.90 9.78 -3.16
C SER A 55 -7.27 11.06 -2.39
N ALA A 56 -6.29 11.80 -1.86
CA ALA A 56 -6.55 13.07 -1.21
C ALA A 56 -7.05 14.16 -2.17
N LEU A 57 -6.63 14.13 -3.44
CA LEU A 57 -7.00 15.14 -4.45
C LEU A 57 -8.49 15.13 -4.82
N HIS A 58 -9.23 14.06 -4.51
CA HIS A 58 -10.67 14.00 -4.75
C HIS A 58 -11.51 14.37 -3.51
N LEU A 59 -10.88 14.70 -2.39
CA LEU A 59 -11.60 15.07 -1.17
C LEU A 59 -12.19 16.47 -1.32
N GLY A 60 -13.50 16.61 -1.10
CA GLY A 60 -14.15 17.93 -1.05
C GLY A 60 -13.69 18.78 0.15
N HIS A 61 -13.21 18.14 1.22
CA HIS A 61 -12.75 18.78 2.47
C HIS A 61 -11.42 18.16 2.94
N PRO A 62 -10.29 18.44 2.26
CA PRO A 62 -8.98 17.83 2.58
C PRO A 62 -8.51 18.14 4.00
N GLU A 63 -8.92 19.27 4.58
CA GLU A 63 -8.62 19.66 5.97
C GLU A 63 -9.21 18.70 7.01
N ARG A 64 -10.17 17.86 6.60
CA ARG A 64 -10.82 16.85 7.44
C ARG A 64 -10.35 15.43 7.15
N ALA A 65 -9.35 15.24 6.27
CA ALA A 65 -8.83 13.93 5.88
C ALA A 65 -8.38 13.11 7.10
N TRP A 66 -7.82 13.75 8.13
CA TRP A 66 -7.41 13.10 9.37
C TRP A 66 -8.56 12.40 10.12
N ARG A 67 -9.82 12.82 9.91
CA ARG A 67 -10.98 12.15 10.52
C ARG A 67 -11.21 10.76 9.95
N ALA A 68 -10.72 10.48 8.74
CA ALA A 68 -10.83 9.18 8.10
C ALA A 68 -10.13 8.07 8.92
N PHE A 69 -9.18 8.40 9.80
CA PHE A 69 -8.47 7.43 10.64
C PHE A 69 -9.24 7.04 11.93
N SER A 70 -10.31 7.76 12.29
CA SER A 70 -10.99 7.58 13.58
C SER A 70 -11.87 6.32 13.68
N GLN A 71 -12.37 5.81 12.56
CA GLN A 71 -13.36 4.72 12.50
C GLN A 71 -12.77 3.36 12.10
N TRP A 72 -11.51 3.10 12.44
CA TRP A 72 -10.77 1.91 12.00
C TRP A 72 -11.38 0.58 12.50
N ARG A 73 -12.21 0.62 13.54
CA ARG A 73 -12.90 -0.57 14.06
C ARG A 73 -14.11 -0.98 13.23
N SER A 74 -14.72 -0.07 12.47
CA SER A 74 -15.97 -0.29 11.74
C SER A 74 -15.84 -0.09 10.24
N SER A 75 -14.95 0.79 9.79
CA SER A 75 -14.81 1.20 8.38
C SER A 75 -13.58 0.62 7.71
N TRP A 76 -13.77 -0.05 6.55
CA TRP A 76 -12.67 -0.53 5.71
C TRP A 76 -11.81 0.60 5.16
N LEU A 77 -12.42 1.73 4.78
CA LEU A 77 -11.70 2.93 4.34
C LEU A 77 -10.75 3.45 5.43
N SER A 78 -11.20 3.40 6.70
CA SER A 78 -10.38 3.81 7.83
C SER A 78 -9.23 2.84 8.09
N ARG A 79 -9.47 1.53 7.98
CA ARG A 79 -8.42 0.50 8.09
C ARG A 79 -7.38 0.64 7.00
N GLU A 80 -7.79 0.87 5.75
CA GLU A 80 -6.90 1.15 4.64
C GLU A 80 -5.98 2.33 4.94
N GLY A 81 -6.56 3.47 5.34
CA GLY A 81 -5.76 4.67 5.66
C GLY A 81 -4.73 4.39 6.76
N VAL A 82 -5.15 3.76 7.87
CA VAL A 82 -4.26 3.41 8.98
C VAL A 82 -3.14 2.46 8.52
N MET A 83 -3.49 1.40 7.80
CA MET A 83 -2.50 0.41 7.34
C MET A 83 -1.54 0.98 6.29
N ALA A 84 -2.03 1.81 5.36
CA ALA A 84 -1.18 2.48 4.38
C ALA A 84 -0.19 3.42 5.07
N ALA A 85 -0.63 4.22 6.04
CA ALA A 85 0.24 5.11 6.81
C ALA A 85 1.30 4.32 7.61
N LEU A 86 0.88 3.30 8.37
CA LEU A 86 1.80 2.47 9.15
C LEU A 86 2.82 1.75 8.27
N THR A 87 2.37 1.13 7.18
CA THR A 87 3.25 0.40 6.25
C THR A 87 4.26 1.35 5.61
N THR A 88 3.84 2.55 5.20
CA THR A 88 4.74 3.55 4.61
C THR A 88 5.79 4.03 5.61
N ILE A 89 5.41 4.27 6.88
CA ILE A 89 6.35 4.69 7.94
C ILE A 89 7.37 3.59 8.21
N VAL A 90 6.93 2.34 8.37
CA VAL A 90 7.84 1.21 8.61
C VAL A 90 8.75 0.99 7.39
N LEU A 91 8.25 1.18 6.18
CA LEU A 91 9.03 1.04 4.94
C LEU A 91 10.13 2.10 4.85
N ALA A 92 9.81 3.35 5.15
CA ALA A 92 10.80 4.42 5.22
C ALA A 92 11.87 4.12 6.28
N GLY A 93 11.46 3.64 7.45
CA GLY A 93 12.38 3.21 8.51
C GLY A 93 13.28 2.04 8.10
N TYR A 94 12.74 1.04 7.39
CA TYR A 94 13.50 -0.09 6.85
C TYR A 94 14.59 0.35 5.89
N PHE A 95 14.28 1.23 4.93
CA PHE A 95 15.29 1.72 3.99
C PHE A 95 16.34 2.60 4.67
N LEU A 96 15.94 3.42 5.65
CA LEU A 96 16.88 4.22 6.44
C LEU A 96 17.84 3.34 7.25
N ASP A 97 17.33 2.34 7.96
CA ASP A 97 18.14 1.38 8.71
C ASP A 97 19.06 0.57 7.79
N HIS A 98 18.57 0.14 6.63
CA HIS A 98 19.38 -0.56 5.63
C HIS A 98 20.54 0.32 5.13
N LEU A 99 20.30 1.59 4.82
CA LEU A 99 21.36 2.53 4.42
C LEU A 99 22.39 2.78 5.53
N MET A 100 21.94 2.90 6.79
CA MET A 100 22.83 3.18 7.92
C MET A 100 23.65 1.97 8.35
N SER A 101 23.04 0.78 8.38
CA SER A 101 23.69 -0.45 8.81
C SER A 101 24.45 -1.16 7.69
N GLY A 102 24.15 -0.82 6.44
CA GLY A 102 24.70 -1.48 5.26
C GLY A 102 24.14 -2.88 4.99
N GLN A 103 23.12 -3.32 5.76
CA GLN A 103 22.52 -4.65 5.63
C GLN A 103 21.00 -4.59 5.78
N ALA A 104 20.27 -5.35 4.96
CA ALA A 104 18.84 -5.55 5.15
C ALA A 104 18.60 -6.44 6.37
N ARG A 105 17.61 -6.08 7.21
CA ARG A 105 17.15 -6.94 8.31
C ARG A 105 16.02 -7.86 7.82
N PRO A 106 16.25 -9.18 7.66
CA PRO A 106 15.24 -10.06 7.06
C PRO A 106 13.94 -10.12 7.87
N TRP A 107 14.03 -10.09 9.20
CA TRP A 107 12.85 -10.09 10.06
C TRP A 107 11.99 -8.84 9.88
N LEU A 108 12.59 -7.68 9.66
CA LEU A 108 11.87 -6.43 9.39
C LEU A 108 11.28 -6.44 7.99
N GLY A 109 11.99 -7.03 7.02
CA GLY A 109 11.49 -7.31 5.68
C GLY A 109 10.22 -8.18 5.69
N ILE A 110 10.21 -9.27 6.45
CA ILE A 110 9.03 -10.15 6.59
C ILE A 110 7.84 -9.40 7.19
N ILE A 111 8.07 -8.60 8.24
CA ILE A 111 7.02 -7.75 8.83
C ILE A 111 6.45 -6.81 7.77
N LEU A 112 7.31 -6.17 6.96
CA LEU A 112 6.88 -5.30 5.87
C LEU A 112 6.07 -6.02 4.82
N SER A 113 6.49 -7.21 4.39
CA SER A 113 5.73 -8.02 3.43
C SER A 113 4.32 -8.32 3.96
N ILE A 114 4.20 -8.71 5.23
CA ILE A 114 2.89 -8.96 5.86
C ILE A 114 2.06 -7.66 5.91
N MET A 115 2.65 -6.54 6.32
CA MET A 115 1.98 -5.24 6.38
C MET A 115 1.50 -4.78 4.99
N SER A 116 2.28 -5.00 3.93
CA SER A 116 1.90 -4.71 2.56
C SER A 116 0.69 -5.54 2.12
N LEU A 117 0.67 -6.85 2.41
CA LEU A 117 -0.48 -7.70 2.11
C LEU A 117 -1.74 -7.27 2.87
N ILE A 118 -1.60 -6.93 4.16
CA ILE A 118 -2.72 -6.43 4.96
C ILE A 118 -3.24 -5.10 4.38
N THR A 119 -2.35 -4.21 3.96
CA THR A 119 -2.75 -2.94 3.33
C THR A 119 -3.54 -3.18 2.04
N ILE A 120 -3.01 -4.00 1.12
CA ILE A 120 -3.71 -4.38 -0.12
C ILE A 120 -5.06 -5.03 0.19
N TYR A 121 -5.11 -5.92 1.18
CA TYR A 121 -6.34 -6.56 1.63
C TYR A 121 -7.36 -5.52 2.11
N THR A 122 -6.96 -4.57 2.95
CA THR A 122 -7.88 -3.52 3.44
C THR A 122 -8.45 -2.66 2.32
N THR A 123 -7.64 -2.30 1.31
CA THR A 123 -8.10 -1.64 0.08
C THR A 123 -9.14 -2.49 -0.64
N ALA A 124 -8.85 -3.77 -0.85
CA ALA A 124 -9.75 -4.67 -1.57
C ALA A 124 -11.10 -4.86 -0.85
N MET A 125 -11.10 -4.85 0.48
CA MET A 125 -12.31 -5.01 1.29
C MET A 125 -13.26 -3.83 1.20
N ILE A 126 -12.80 -2.65 0.78
CA ILE A 126 -13.70 -1.54 0.42
C ILE A 126 -14.63 -1.96 -0.71
N TYR A 127 -14.11 -2.68 -1.70
CA TYR A 127 -14.89 -3.18 -2.84
C TYR A 127 -15.64 -4.46 -2.48
N ALA A 128 -14.98 -5.41 -1.80
CA ALA A 128 -15.55 -6.71 -1.47
C ALA A 128 -16.70 -6.64 -0.46
N SER A 129 -16.88 -5.52 0.25
CA SER A 129 -17.99 -5.34 1.19
C SER A 129 -19.22 -4.63 0.59
N LEU A 130 -19.14 -4.15 -0.66
CA LEU A 130 -20.23 -3.42 -1.33
C LEU A 130 -21.24 -4.37 -1.97
N LYS A 131 -22.20 -4.84 -1.18
CA LYS A 131 -23.28 -5.76 -1.61
C LYS A 131 -24.09 -5.27 -2.83
N THR A 132 -24.14 -3.96 -3.05
CA THR A 132 -24.89 -3.35 -4.15
C THR A 132 -24.25 -3.58 -5.52
N ILE A 133 -22.97 -3.98 -5.59
CA ILE A 133 -22.24 -4.18 -6.83
C ILE A 133 -21.77 -5.63 -6.89
N ALA A 134 -22.58 -6.48 -7.53
CA ALA A 134 -22.35 -7.93 -7.60
C ALA A 134 -20.97 -8.33 -8.15
N ARG A 135 -20.40 -7.53 -9.07
CA ARG A 135 -19.06 -7.80 -9.63
C ARG A 135 -17.92 -7.61 -8.63
N TRP A 136 -18.15 -6.82 -7.58
CA TRP A 136 -17.14 -6.53 -6.55
C TRP A 136 -17.39 -7.33 -5.28
N TYR A 137 -18.66 -7.63 -4.97
CA TYR A 137 -19.06 -8.41 -3.80
C TYR A 137 -18.80 -9.91 -4.00
N HIS A 138 -17.53 -10.31 -3.94
CA HIS A 138 -17.10 -11.70 -4.05
C HIS A 138 -15.86 -11.97 -3.19
N ILE A 139 -15.71 -13.21 -2.71
CA ILE A 139 -14.58 -13.64 -1.87
C ILE A 139 -13.22 -13.58 -2.60
N LEU A 140 -13.25 -13.59 -3.94
CA LEU A 140 -12.05 -13.50 -4.77
C LEU A 140 -11.56 -12.06 -4.98
N THR A 141 -12.33 -11.04 -4.60
CA THR A 141 -11.93 -9.64 -4.80
C THR A 141 -10.59 -9.33 -4.11
N PRO A 142 -10.35 -9.70 -2.83
CA PRO A 142 -9.03 -9.54 -2.22
C PRO A 142 -7.91 -10.32 -2.91
N VAL A 143 -8.20 -11.52 -3.41
CA VAL A 143 -7.21 -12.34 -4.14
C VAL A 143 -6.78 -11.63 -5.42
N VAL A 144 -7.72 -11.08 -6.18
CA VAL A 144 -7.43 -10.35 -7.41
C VAL A 144 -6.56 -9.13 -7.13
N PHE A 145 -6.85 -8.36 -6.07
CA PHE A 145 -6.04 -7.20 -5.70
C PHE A 145 -4.61 -7.59 -5.33
N VAL A 146 -4.42 -8.67 -4.56
CA VAL A 146 -3.09 -9.18 -4.21
C VAL A 146 -2.34 -9.65 -5.44
N VAL A 147 -2.97 -10.46 -6.30
CA VAL A 147 -2.32 -10.98 -7.52
C VAL A 147 -1.90 -9.84 -8.44
N LEU A 148 -2.77 -8.85 -8.67
CA LEU A 148 -2.44 -7.70 -9.51
C LEU A 148 -1.30 -6.87 -8.91
N ALA A 149 -1.32 -6.60 -7.60
CA ALA A 149 -0.25 -5.88 -6.93
C ALA A 149 1.11 -6.60 -7.05
N LEU A 150 1.13 -7.92 -6.95
CA LEU A 150 2.36 -8.72 -7.04
C LEU A 150 2.85 -8.95 -8.48
N ALA A 151 1.95 -8.93 -9.46
CA ALA A 151 2.28 -9.14 -10.87
C ALA A 151 2.90 -7.90 -11.53
N GLY A 152 2.49 -6.70 -11.08
CA GLY A 152 2.90 -5.42 -11.68
C GLY A 152 1.84 -4.84 -12.60
#